data_AF-A0A662SCL4-F1
#
_entry.id   AF-A0A662SCL4-F1
#
_cell.length_a   1.000
_cell.length_b   1.000
_cell.length_c   1.000
_cell.angle_alpha   90.00
_cell.angle_beta   90.00
_cell.angle_gamma   90.00
#
_symmetry.space_group_name_H-M   'P 1'
#
loop_
_entity.id
_entity.type
_entity.pdbx_description
1 polymer ?
#
loop_
_entity_poly.entity_id
_entity_poly.type
_entity_poly.pdbx_seq_one_letter_code
_entity_poly.pdbx_strand_id
1 'polypeptide(L)'
;MLPFRRCASLIVASIVSTALLSATFQVVSGVRLATSTLLGSSGGDVVVVSFKSSRSAFTGIVPVYVALKLAEAPGVVAVSPEALAPVVLRGCPAVLRGVVPSKFLVLQPLEAVSGRLLCDSDLFEAMVGVGLAGRLGIGVGDSILVFSAMRDVSMWLRVVGVFRSDTAMDDEVLSTLWVGRRLRGLDDSYVSLVRARLDLSRTTVGMVSGFLSHEYEVVVRVVDAGGRPVPGLTVCLRDSLGASVCNVTDERGHAYFKVPYGSYEASASNKSHRAPPVSLNVSGEEYVTLKFVNLSPRQAGRGGGGGRAARRLIDEMMSLGGGRIDVGKIRVSPQSEDCNRVIEQVAGLTWSALWSLIALLAFVSVAVMRLAAGSFVADMEHDINVLRWVGASRGEAALFIAGRVAPLVLAGSASGLVLGNLTAAILSRMHYFLISGHHIRLSIGMVGNTVILACSYLIYICIIYLRIRETPG
;
A
#
# COMPACT_ATOMS: atom_id res chain seq x y z
N MET A 1 -15.96 26.46 -48.50
CA MET A 1 -15.33 26.39 -47.16
C MET A 1 -16.44 26.52 -46.12
N LEU A 2 -16.44 25.70 -45.07
CA LEU A 2 -17.39 25.88 -43.96
C LEU A 2 -17.02 27.17 -43.21
N PRO A 3 -17.97 28.07 -42.93
CA PRO A 3 -17.67 29.30 -42.20
C PRO A 3 -17.19 28.93 -40.79
N PHE A 4 -15.97 29.37 -40.44
CA PHE A 4 -15.30 29.03 -39.18
C PHE A 4 -16.17 29.28 -37.94
N ARG A 5 -16.97 30.36 -37.96
CA ARG A 5 -17.92 30.71 -36.90
C ARG A 5 -18.92 29.59 -36.60
N ARG A 6 -19.40 28.86 -37.62
CA ARG A 6 -20.35 27.75 -37.43
C ARG A 6 -19.67 26.51 -36.84
N CYS A 7 -18.39 26.29 -37.12
CA CYS A 7 -17.63 25.16 -36.58
C CYS A 7 -17.01 25.42 -35.20
N ALA A 8 -16.95 26.67 -34.74
CA ALA A 8 -16.23 27.05 -33.52
C ALA A 8 -16.76 26.35 -32.26
N SER A 9 -18.08 26.27 -32.08
CA SER A 9 -18.70 25.60 -30.93
C SER A 9 -18.33 24.12 -30.86
N LEU A 10 -18.31 23.46 -32.02
CA LEU A 10 -17.97 22.04 -32.16
C LEU A 10 -16.49 21.77 -31.88
N ILE A 11 -15.59 22.63 -32.38
CA ILE A 11 -14.15 22.56 -32.11
C ILE A 11 -13.88 22.78 -30.62
N VAL A 12 -14.46 23.82 -30.01
CA VAL A 12 -14.29 24.12 -28.58
C VAL A 12 -14.81 22.97 -27.72
N ALA A 13 -16.01 22.45 -28.02
CA ALA A 13 -16.57 21.31 -27.31
C ALA A 13 -15.68 20.06 -27.42
N SER A 14 -15.08 19.82 -28.59
CA SER A 14 -14.17 18.70 -28.83
C SER A 14 -12.85 18.84 -28.06
N ILE A 15 -12.28 20.04 -28.03
CA ILE A 15 -11.09 20.37 -27.22
C ILE A 15 -11.39 20.14 -25.74
N VAL A 16 -12.43 20.77 -25.20
CA VAL A 16 -12.74 20.72 -23.76
C VAL A 16 -13.06 19.31 -23.30
N SER A 17 -13.90 18.58 -24.03
CA SER A 17 -14.30 17.21 -23.67
C SER A 17 -13.11 16.26 -23.70
N THR A 18 -12.28 16.33 -24.76
CA THR A 18 -11.10 15.46 -24.88
C THR A 18 -10.03 15.82 -23.85
N ALA A 19 -9.86 17.12 -23.53
CA ALA A 19 -8.94 17.57 -22.48
C ALA A 19 -9.33 17.07 -21.09
N LEU A 20 -10.61 17.18 -20.72
CA LEU A 20 -11.11 16.70 -19.43
C LEU A 20 -10.97 15.18 -19.29
N LEU A 21 -11.32 14.43 -20.34
CA LEU A 21 -11.17 12.97 -20.35
C LEU A 21 -9.71 12.54 -20.25
N SER A 22 -8.84 13.15 -21.05
CA SER A 22 -7.40 12.86 -21.01
C SER A 22 -6.81 13.19 -19.65
N ALA A 23 -7.02 14.40 -19.12
CA ALA A 23 -6.49 14.78 -17.81
C ALA A 23 -6.96 13.85 -16.69
N THR A 24 -8.25 13.51 -16.65
CA THR A 24 -8.81 12.59 -15.65
C THR A 24 -8.21 11.20 -15.77
N PHE A 25 -8.13 10.67 -16.99
CA PHE A 25 -7.55 9.35 -17.24
C PHE A 25 -6.08 9.28 -16.80
N GLN A 26 -5.29 10.32 -17.09
CA GLN A 26 -3.90 10.40 -16.66
C GLN A 26 -3.78 10.45 -15.14
N VAL A 27 -4.61 11.26 -14.45
CA VAL A 27 -4.63 11.31 -12.98
C VAL A 27 -4.95 9.94 -12.38
N VAL A 28 -6.04 9.30 -12.81
CA VAL A 28 -6.46 7.99 -12.26
C VAL A 28 -5.43 6.90 -12.58
N SER A 29 -4.88 6.89 -13.80
CA SER A 29 -3.86 5.91 -14.20
C SER A 29 -2.55 6.14 -13.45
N GLY A 30 -2.16 7.39 -13.23
CA GLY A 30 -0.98 7.75 -12.43
C GLY A 30 -1.16 7.34 -10.96
N VAL A 31 -2.33 7.60 -10.37
CA VAL A 31 -2.68 7.14 -9.02
C VAL A 31 -2.59 5.62 -8.93
N ARG A 32 -3.11 4.89 -9.92
CA ARG A 32 -3.01 3.42 -9.99
C ARG A 32 -1.58 2.92 -10.09
N LEU A 33 -0.77 3.53 -10.95
CA LEU A 33 0.63 3.14 -11.12
C LEU A 33 1.44 3.42 -9.84
N ALA A 34 1.30 4.62 -9.28
CA ALA A 34 1.98 5.05 -8.07
C ALA A 34 1.61 4.16 -6.87
N THR A 35 0.34 3.79 -6.76
CA THR A 35 -0.09 2.89 -5.67
C THR A 35 0.41 1.48 -5.89
N SER A 36 0.32 0.91 -7.11
CA SER A 36 0.85 -0.44 -7.38
C SER A 36 2.36 -0.59 -7.14
N THR A 37 3.11 0.51 -7.20
CA THR A 37 4.57 0.55 -7.02
C THR A 37 5.00 1.14 -5.68
N LEU A 38 4.06 1.39 -4.76
CA LEU A 38 4.29 2.03 -3.47
C LEU A 38 5.29 1.27 -2.58
N LEU A 39 5.31 -0.06 -2.70
CA LEU A 39 6.24 -0.91 -1.96
C LEU A 39 7.47 -1.30 -2.78
N GLY A 40 7.68 -0.69 -3.95
CA GLY A 40 8.76 -1.01 -4.89
C GLY A 40 8.27 -1.67 -6.17
N SER A 41 9.22 -1.98 -7.06
CA SER A 41 8.96 -2.73 -8.29
C SER A 41 9.06 -4.21 -7.97
N SER A 42 7.94 -4.90 -8.01
CA SER A 42 7.91 -6.34 -7.86
C SER A 42 7.24 -6.97 -9.07
N GLY A 43 7.83 -8.04 -9.60
CA GLY A 43 7.08 -8.98 -10.41
C GLY A 43 5.92 -9.58 -9.61
N GLY A 44 5.08 -10.38 -10.25
CA GLY A 44 4.01 -11.13 -9.57
C GLY A 44 4.51 -12.15 -8.54
N ASP A 45 5.82 -12.19 -8.27
CA ASP A 45 6.55 -13.10 -7.40
C ASP A 45 6.81 -12.55 -5.99
N VAL A 46 6.51 -11.27 -5.70
CA VAL A 46 6.66 -10.72 -4.35
C VAL A 46 5.33 -10.67 -3.61
N VAL A 47 5.33 -11.26 -2.42
CA VAL A 47 4.23 -11.19 -1.45
C VAL A 47 4.55 -10.24 -0.32
N VAL A 48 3.51 -9.61 0.21
CA VAL A 48 3.55 -8.76 1.38
C VAL A 48 2.81 -9.45 2.50
N VAL A 49 3.47 -9.52 3.65
CA VAL A 49 2.93 -10.03 4.90
C VAL A 49 2.68 -8.84 5.82
N SER A 50 1.41 -8.59 6.08
CA SER A 50 0.90 -7.43 6.81
C SER A 50 -0.16 -7.87 7.83
N PHE A 51 -0.47 -7.00 8.79
CA PHE A 51 -1.50 -7.30 9.77
C PHE A 51 -2.90 -6.95 9.20
N LYS A 52 -3.87 -7.86 9.32
CA LYS A 52 -5.20 -7.79 8.69
C LYS A 52 -6.01 -6.59 9.15
N SER A 53 -5.81 -6.12 10.39
CA SER A 53 -6.48 -4.92 10.91
C SER A 53 -5.75 -3.61 10.60
N SER A 54 -4.58 -3.66 9.96
CA SER A 54 -3.86 -2.46 9.57
C SER A 54 -4.53 -1.79 8.37
N ARG A 55 -4.61 -0.46 8.42
CA ARG A 55 -5.23 0.38 7.38
C ARG A 55 -4.29 0.70 6.22
N SER A 56 -3.03 0.31 6.34
CA SER A 56 -2.00 0.51 5.32
C SER A 56 -0.75 -0.25 5.72
N ALA A 57 0.15 -0.45 4.76
CA ALA A 57 1.51 -0.91 4.99
C ALA A 57 2.24 -0.09 6.08
N PHE A 58 1.96 1.22 6.20
CA PHE A 58 2.57 2.11 7.20
C PHE A 58 2.06 1.90 8.63
N THR A 59 0.85 1.35 8.78
CA THR A 59 0.21 1.10 10.08
C THR A 59 0.30 -0.36 10.50
N GLY A 60 1.01 -1.19 9.74
CA GLY A 60 1.32 -2.57 10.10
C GLY A 60 2.15 -2.67 11.37
N ILE A 61 1.85 -3.71 12.16
CA ILE A 61 2.65 -4.16 13.30
C ILE A 61 2.78 -5.68 13.11
N VAL A 62 3.90 -6.09 12.52
CA VAL A 62 4.20 -7.49 12.21
C VAL A 62 5.41 -7.92 13.05
N PRO A 63 5.36 -9.04 13.77
CA PRO A 63 6.52 -9.54 14.49
C PRO A 63 7.69 -9.87 13.56
N VAL A 64 8.92 -9.51 13.95
CA VAL A 64 10.13 -9.77 13.17
C VAL A 64 10.35 -11.27 12.95
N TYR A 65 9.98 -12.12 13.91
CA TYR A 65 10.13 -13.57 13.77
C TYR A 65 9.34 -14.14 12.58
N VAL A 66 8.28 -13.46 12.12
CA VAL A 66 7.53 -13.86 10.92
C VAL A 66 8.45 -13.84 9.69
N ALA A 67 9.41 -12.92 9.63
CA ALA A 67 10.41 -12.90 8.57
C ALA A 67 11.38 -14.10 8.65
N LEU A 68 11.73 -14.54 9.86
CA LEU A 68 12.56 -15.73 10.06
C LEU A 68 11.81 -16.99 9.59
N LYS A 69 10.56 -17.15 10.04
CA LYS A 69 9.69 -18.25 9.59
C LYS A 69 9.52 -18.26 8.07
N LEU A 70 9.21 -17.11 7.47
CA LEU A 70 9.06 -17.01 6.01
C LEU A 70 10.31 -17.43 5.25
N ALA A 71 11.50 -17.15 5.78
CA ALA A 71 12.74 -17.53 5.13
C ALA A 71 12.96 -19.06 5.09
N GLU A 72 12.32 -19.79 6.00
CA GLU A 72 12.34 -21.26 6.07
C GLU A 72 11.24 -21.89 5.19
N ALA A 73 10.29 -21.10 4.69
CA ALA A 73 9.16 -21.62 3.93
C ALA A 73 9.59 -22.15 2.55
N PRO A 74 9.09 -23.33 2.12
CA PRO A 74 9.41 -23.88 0.81
C PRO A 74 9.09 -22.92 -0.33
N GLY A 75 10.08 -22.72 -1.21
CA GLY A 75 9.97 -21.84 -2.38
C GLY A 75 10.10 -20.34 -2.09
N VAL A 76 10.40 -19.93 -0.85
CA VAL A 76 10.77 -18.53 -0.57
C VAL A 76 12.26 -18.32 -0.88
N VAL A 77 12.55 -17.32 -1.72
CA VAL A 77 13.91 -17.02 -2.22
C VAL A 77 14.60 -15.96 -1.37
N ALA A 78 13.84 -14.96 -0.91
CA ALA A 78 14.37 -13.86 -0.12
C ALA A 78 13.26 -13.24 0.74
N VAL A 79 13.63 -12.68 1.89
CA VAL A 79 12.71 -12.05 2.84
C VAL A 79 13.31 -10.75 3.39
N SER A 80 12.53 -9.68 3.40
CA SER A 80 12.92 -8.37 3.91
C SER A 80 11.91 -7.88 4.95
N PRO A 81 12.28 -7.82 6.24
CA PRO A 81 11.51 -7.09 7.24
C PRO A 81 11.71 -5.59 7.07
N GLU A 82 10.62 -4.82 7.08
CA GLU A 82 10.66 -3.39 6.76
C GLU A 82 9.82 -2.54 7.73
N ALA A 83 10.40 -1.43 8.18
CA ALA A 83 9.73 -0.44 9.00
C ALA A 83 9.51 0.85 8.21
N LEU A 84 8.25 1.19 7.94
CA LEU A 84 7.87 2.38 7.19
C LEU A 84 7.48 3.49 8.17
N ALA A 85 8.31 4.52 8.27
CA ALA A 85 8.11 5.68 9.12
C ALA A 85 7.71 6.90 8.28
N PRO A 86 6.48 7.43 8.42
CA PRO A 86 6.16 8.77 7.94
C PRO A 86 7.03 9.79 8.68
N VAL A 87 7.74 10.63 7.94
CA VAL A 87 8.71 11.60 8.48
C VAL A 87 8.56 12.97 7.84
N VAL A 88 9.10 13.99 8.50
CA VAL A 88 9.27 15.33 7.96
C VAL A 88 10.77 15.61 7.81
N LEU A 89 11.16 16.04 6.60
CA LEU A 89 12.53 16.34 6.22
C LEU A 89 12.57 17.73 5.59
N ARG A 90 13.31 18.67 6.20
CA ARG A 90 13.37 20.09 5.79
C ARG A 90 11.97 20.71 5.58
N GLY A 91 11.01 20.37 6.46
CA GLY A 91 9.63 20.85 6.38
C GLY A 91 8.75 20.15 5.34
N CYS A 92 9.29 19.20 4.57
CA CYS A 92 8.53 18.41 3.61
C CYS A 92 8.18 17.02 4.15
N PRO A 93 6.96 16.52 3.94
CA PRO A 93 6.62 15.14 4.28
C PRO A 93 7.37 14.18 3.35
N ALA A 94 7.83 13.06 3.92
CA ALA A 94 8.47 11.96 3.22
C ALA A 94 8.20 10.65 3.96
N VAL A 95 8.65 9.53 3.40
CA VAL A 95 8.69 8.23 4.09
C VAL A 95 10.15 7.83 4.26
N LEU A 96 10.49 7.44 5.48
CA LEU A 96 11.72 6.73 5.75
C LEU A 96 11.42 5.23 5.86
N ARG A 97 12.08 4.44 5.02
CA ARG A 97 12.03 2.98 5.02
C ARG A 97 13.27 2.43 5.70
N GLY A 98 13.09 1.85 6.88
CA GLY A 98 14.13 1.08 7.57
C GLY A 98 14.11 -0.37 7.09
N VAL A 99 15.25 -0.88 6.67
CA VAL A 99 15.39 -2.22 6.09
C VAL A 99 16.63 -2.94 6.62
N VAL A 100 16.75 -4.24 6.35
CA VAL A 100 18.05 -4.93 6.40
C VAL A 100 18.67 -4.83 5.00
N PRO A 101 19.66 -3.96 4.77
CA PRO A 101 20.14 -3.64 3.42
C PRO A 101 20.48 -4.86 2.56
N SER A 102 21.23 -5.82 3.11
CA SER A 102 21.63 -7.05 2.41
C SER A 102 20.44 -7.87 1.91
N LYS A 103 19.36 -7.94 2.70
CA LYS A 103 18.13 -8.68 2.34
C LYS A 103 17.22 -7.89 1.42
N PHE A 104 17.13 -6.58 1.65
CA PHE A 104 16.29 -5.68 0.89
C PHE A 104 16.75 -5.56 -0.56
N LEU A 105 18.06 -5.37 -0.78
CA LEU A 105 18.61 -5.19 -2.13
C LEU A 105 18.47 -6.43 -3.02
N VAL A 106 18.36 -7.62 -2.42
CA VAL A 106 17.99 -8.85 -3.17
C VAL A 106 16.57 -8.73 -3.70
N LEU A 107 15.62 -8.26 -2.88
CA LEU A 107 14.21 -8.08 -3.27
C LEU A 107 13.98 -6.90 -4.20
N GLN A 108 14.71 -5.82 -4.00
CA GLN A 108 14.57 -4.56 -4.70
C GLN A 108 15.96 -4.08 -5.12
N PRO A 109 16.43 -4.47 -6.31
CA PRO A 109 17.63 -3.89 -6.89
C PRO A 109 17.46 -2.38 -7.03
N LEU A 110 18.50 -1.64 -6.64
CA LEU A 110 18.56 -0.18 -6.73
C LEU A 110 19.78 0.24 -7.54
N GLU A 111 19.62 1.28 -8.36
CA GLU A 111 20.73 1.93 -9.05
C GLU A 111 21.30 3.03 -8.15
N ALA A 112 22.60 2.97 -7.85
CA ALA A 112 23.28 4.08 -7.18
C ALA A 112 23.59 5.18 -8.21
N VAL A 113 22.86 6.30 -8.14
CA VAL A 113 23.06 7.46 -9.01
C VAL A 113 24.29 8.26 -8.56
N SER A 114 24.51 8.35 -7.25
CA SER A 114 25.72 8.94 -6.66
C SER A 114 26.02 8.31 -5.30
N GLY A 115 27.29 8.34 -4.89
CA GLY A 115 27.73 7.73 -3.64
C GLY A 115 27.76 6.20 -3.70
N ARG A 116 27.38 5.54 -2.61
CA ARG A 116 27.38 4.08 -2.48
C ARG A 116 26.04 3.54 -2.02
N LEU A 117 25.79 2.26 -2.27
CA LEU A 117 24.67 1.54 -1.66
C LEU A 117 24.86 1.42 -0.14
N LEU A 118 23.72 1.37 0.56
CA LEU A 118 23.68 1.14 2.01
C LEU A 118 24.11 -0.31 2.33
N CYS A 119 24.81 -0.48 3.44
CA CYS A 119 25.21 -1.78 3.96
C CYS A 119 24.76 -1.95 5.42
N ASP A 120 24.78 -3.18 5.92
CA ASP A 120 24.19 -3.53 7.21
C ASP A 120 24.87 -2.83 8.41
N SER A 121 26.13 -2.37 8.25
CA SER A 121 26.88 -1.64 9.29
C SER A 121 26.58 -0.14 9.36
N ASP A 122 25.78 0.40 8.44
CA ASP A 122 25.53 1.85 8.31
C ASP A 122 24.44 2.35 9.27
N LEU A 123 24.73 2.33 10.57
CA LEU A 123 23.71 2.56 11.60
C LEU A 123 23.00 3.92 11.47
N PHE A 124 23.73 5.02 11.34
CA PHE A 124 23.19 6.39 11.27
C PHE A 124 23.32 6.99 9.87
N GLU A 125 23.21 6.16 8.85
CA GLU A 125 23.32 6.61 7.47
C GLU A 125 22.06 6.31 6.70
N ALA A 126 21.89 7.04 5.61
CA ALA A 126 20.76 6.89 4.73
C ALA A 126 21.17 7.03 3.27
N MET A 127 20.38 6.41 2.41
CA MET A 127 20.30 6.80 1.02
C MET A 127 19.00 7.58 0.78
N VAL A 128 19.01 8.49 -0.18
CA VAL A 128 17.84 9.30 -0.52
C VAL A 128 17.45 8.99 -1.97
N GLY A 129 16.17 8.78 -2.23
CA GLY A 129 15.68 8.57 -3.59
C GLY A 129 15.92 9.82 -4.44
N VAL A 130 16.21 9.63 -5.73
CA VAL A 130 16.58 10.73 -6.65
C VAL A 130 15.53 11.84 -6.74
N GLY A 131 14.25 11.50 -6.62
CA GLY A 131 13.15 12.46 -6.61
C GLY A 131 13.16 13.34 -5.36
N LEU A 132 13.29 12.72 -4.18
CA LEU A 132 13.38 13.45 -2.91
C LEU A 132 14.66 14.28 -2.81
N ALA A 133 15.79 13.72 -3.25
CA ALA A 133 17.08 14.39 -3.25
C ALA A 133 17.06 15.66 -4.11
N GLY A 134 16.57 15.57 -5.35
CA GLY A 134 16.47 16.72 -6.25
C GLY A 134 15.52 17.80 -5.74
N ARG A 135 14.39 17.41 -5.14
CA ARG A 135 13.41 18.35 -4.58
C ARG A 135 13.94 19.12 -3.37
N LEU A 136 14.67 18.45 -2.49
CA LEU A 136 15.13 19.04 -1.23
C LEU A 136 16.56 19.59 -1.32
N GLY A 137 17.24 19.43 -2.46
CA GLY A 137 18.65 19.78 -2.61
C GLY A 137 19.52 19.03 -1.61
N ILE A 138 19.33 17.71 -1.54
CA ILE A 138 20.10 16.81 -0.67
C ILE A 138 21.11 16.05 -1.52
N GLY A 139 22.39 16.13 -1.13
CA GLY A 139 23.50 15.42 -1.78
C GLY A 139 24.17 14.39 -0.88
N VAL A 140 25.09 13.61 -1.47
CA VAL A 140 25.96 12.70 -0.71
C VAL A 140 26.90 13.52 0.18
N GLY A 141 27.03 13.12 1.44
CA GLY A 141 27.80 13.81 2.48
C GLY A 141 26.97 14.72 3.37
N ASP A 142 25.76 15.10 2.94
CA ASP A 142 24.87 15.93 3.74
C ASP A 142 24.46 15.23 5.05
N SER A 143 24.34 16.01 6.11
CA SER A 143 23.66 15.58 7.35
C SER A 143 22.22 16.09 7.32
N ILE A 144 21.27 15.18 7.42
CA ILE A 144 19.85 15.49 7.38
C ILE A 144 19.20 15.19 8.73
N LEU A 145 18.37 16.12 9.21
CA LEU A 145 17.56 15.94 10.41
C LEU A 145 16.18 15.42 10.01
N VAL A 146 15.87 14.19 10.43
CA VAL A 146 14.61 13.52 10.14
C VAL A 146 13.73 13.56 11.37
N PHE A 147 12.52 14.12 11.25
CA PHE A 147 11.52 14.14 12.32
C PHE A 147 10.47 13.07 12.07
N SER A 148 10.15 12.26 13.08
CA SER A 148 9.00 11.36 12.98
C SER A 148 7.70 12.16 12.96
N ALA A 149 6.79 11.84 12.05
CA ALA A 149 5.43 12.40 12.07
C ALA A 149 4.50 11.66 13.07
N MET A 150 4.97 10.55 13.63
CA MET A 150 4.18 9.65 14.49
C MET A 150 4.54 9.75 15.97
N ARG A 151 5.74 10.23 16.28
CA ARG A 151 6.32 10.32 17.63
C ARG A 151 7.15 11.59 17.73
N ASP A 152 7.33 12.09 18.95
CA ASP A 152 8.28 13.16 19.23
C ASP A 152 9.72 12.61 19.27
N VAL A 153 10.20 12.16 18.11
CA VAL A 153 11.53 11.58 17.92
C VAL A 153 12.12 12.18 16.65
N SER A 154 13.37 12.64 16.75
CA SER A 154 14.16 13.07 15.60
C SER A 154 15.52 12.39 15.58
N MET A 155 16.14 12.33 14.40
CA MET A 155 17.44 11.70 14.22
C MET A 155 18.24 12.37 13.12
N TRP A 156 19.54 12.57 13.38
CA TRP A 156 20.50 12.97 12.37
C TRP A 156 20.98 11.75 11.60
N LEU A 157 20.90 11.81 10.27
CA LEU A 157 21.41 10.78 9.38
C LEU A 157 22.39 11.40 8.39
N ARG A 158 23.48 10.68 8.11
CA ARG A 158 24.42 11.05 7.05
C ARG A 158 23.99 10.43 5.72
N VAL A 159 23.89 11.24 4.67
CA VAL A 159 23.54 10.75 3.34
C VAL A 159 24.77 10.15 2.68
N VAL A 160 24.74 8.86 2.38
CA VAL A 160 25.87 8.14 1.75
C VAL A 160 25.63 7.76 0.29
N GLY A 161 24.40 7.92 -0.19
CA GLY A 161 24.07 7.67 -1.58
C GLY A 161 22.74 8.31 -2.00
N VAL A 162 22.60 8.54 -3.30
CA VAL A 162 21.33 8.83 -3.94
C VAL A 162 20.99 7.66 -4.85
N PHE A 163 19.79 7.10 -4.70
CA PHE A 163 19.37 5.93 -5.47
C PHE A 163 18.23 6.23 -6.44
N ARG A 164 18.10 5.37 -7.45
CA ARG A 164 16.94 5.30 -8.35
C ARG A 164 16.36 3.89 -8.31
N SER A 165 15.04 3.81 -8.22
CA SER A 165 14.27 2.56 -8.29
C SER A 165 13.27 2.54 -9.44
N ASP A 166 13.05 3.69 -10.10
CA ASP A 166 11.98 3.90 -11.09
C ASP A 166 10.57 3.64 -10.52
N THR A 167 10.41 3.82 -9.21
CA THR A 167 9.14 3.65 -8.48
C THR A 167 8.87 4.82 -7.54
N ALA A 168 7.79 4.72 -6.77
CA ALA A 168 7.50 5.64 -5.68
C ALA A 168 8.68 5.78 -4.69
N MET A 169 9.53 4.77 -4.57
CA MET A 169 10.71 4.83 -3.68
C MET A 169 11.73 5.90 -4.07
N ASP A 170 11.69 6.44 -5.29
CA ASP A 170 12.48 7.62 -5.68
C ASP A 170 12.17 8.84 -4.79
N ASP A 171 11.05 8.85 -4.07
CA ASP A 171 10.67 9.92 -3.13
C ASP A 171 10.85 9.52 -1.64
N GLU A 172 11.58 8.43 -1.35
CA GLU A 172 11.80 7.92 0.00
C GLU A 172 13.23 8.16 0.52
N VAL A 173 13.40 8.03 1.84
CA VAL A 173 14.69 7.85 2.50
C VAL A 173 14.85 6.37 2.87
N LEU A 174 15.94 5.74 2.47
CA LEU A 174 16.27 4.36 2.85
C LEU A 174 17.34 4.37 3.95
N SER A 175 17.11 3.64 5.04
CA SER A 175 18.07 3.50 6.14
C SER A 175 18.01 2.08 6.74
N THR A 176 18.79 1.83 7.78
CA THR A 176 18.79 0.54 8.49
C THR A 176 17.49 0.34 9.27
N LEU A 177 17.18 -0.93 9.55
CA LEU A 177 15.90 -1.34 10.12
C LEU A 177 15.65 -0.69 11.48
N TRP A 178 16.68 -0.57 12.31
CA TRP A 178 16.57 0.02 13.64
C TRP A 178 16.19 1.52 13.56
N VAL A 179 16.72 2.28 12.60
CA VAL A 179 16.35 3.70 12.37
C VAL A 179 14.87 3.81 12.03
N GLY A 180 14.42 3.00 11.07
CA GLY A 180 13.01 2.99 10.67
C GLY A 180 12.08 2.63 11.81
N ARG A 181 12.42 1.63 12.62
CA ARG A 181 11.62 1.21 13.79
C ARG A 181 11.58 2.30 14.85
N ARG A 182 12.73 2.91 15.15
CA ARG A 182 12.84 3.98 16.14
C ARG A 182 11.99 5.19 15.75
N LEU A 183 12.10 5.66 14.51
CA LEU A 183 11.29 6.77 14.00
C LEU A 183 9.81 6.39 13.89
N ARG A 184 9.49 5.13 13.57
CA ARG A 184 8.11 4.65 13.55
C ARG A 184 7.50 4.48 14.94
N GLY A 185 8.33 4.40 15.98
CA GLY A 185 7.91 4.10 17.36
C GLY A 185 7.50 2.65 17.56
N LEU A 186 8.20 1.72 16.88
CA LEU A 186 8.05 0.28 17.07
C LEU A 186 9.12 -0.24 18.04
N ASP A 187 8.76 -1.29 18.78
CA ASP A 187 9.71 -2.07 19.58
C ASP A 187 10.64 -2.92 18.68
N ASP A 188 11.76 -3.38 19.27
CA ASP A 188 12.76 -4.23 18.65
C ASP A 188 12.28 -5.64 18.26
N SER A 189 11.01 -5.96 18.54
CA SER A 189 10.32 -7.17 18.10
C SER A 189 9.36 -6.99 16.92
N TYR A 190 9.03 -5.75 16.51
CA TYR A 190 8.07 -5.47 15.41
C TYR A 190 8.60 -4.64 14.24
N VAL A 191 7.99 -4.86 13.08
CA VAL A 191 8.17 -4.11 11.84
C VAL A 191 6.82 -3.71 11.24
N SER A 192 6.82 -2.85 10.24
CA SER A 192 5.58 -2.45 9.58
C SER A 192 5.04 -3.55 8.68
N LEU A 193 5.92 -4.23 7.97
CA LEU A 193 5.58 -5.34 7.08
C LEU A 193 6.78 -6.24 6.85
N VAL A 194 6.52 -7.40 6.25
CA VAL A 194 7.56 -8.27 5.73
C VAL A 194 7.28 -8.54 4.26
N ARG A 195 8.26 -8.33 3.38
CA ARG A 195 8.17 -8.75 1.97
C ARG A 195 8.92 -10.05 1.77
N ALA A 196 8.40 -10.91 0.91
CA ALA A 196 9.08 -12.14 0.52
C ALA A 196 8.97 -12.36 -0.99
N ARG A 197 10.07 -12.77 -1.64
CA ARG A 197 10.06 -13.21 -3.03
C ARG A 197 9.86 -14.71 -3.08
N LEU A 198 8.97 -15.14 -3.96
CA LEU A 198 8.60 -16.53 -4.17
C LEU A 198 9.17 -17.05 -5.49
N ASP A 199 9.64 -18.29 -5.47
CA ASP A 199 9.78 -19.09 -6.68
C ASP A 199 8.40 -19.67 -7.03
N LEU A 200 7.71 -19.01 -7.96
CA LEU A 200 6.36 -19.38 -8.38
C LEU A 200 6.26 -20.77 -9.02
N SER A 201 7.40 -21.39 -9.39
CA SER A 201 7.41 -22.78 -9.86
C SER A 201 7.32 -23.80 -8.71
N ARG A 202 7.67 -23.39 -7.48
CA ARG A 202 7.75 -24.26 -6.30
C ARG A 202 6.70 -23.95 -5.25
N THR A 203 6.22 -22.71 -5.18
CA THR A 203 5.29 -22.27 -4.13
C THR A 203 4.28 -21.26 -4.66
N THR A 204 3.17 -21.12 -3.94
CA THR A 204 2.13 -20.12 -4.22
C THR A 204 1.84 -19.30 -2.98
N VAL A 205 1.18 -18.15 -3.16
CA VAL A 205 0.72 -17.30 -2.06
C VAL A 205 -0.12 -18.08 -1.05
N GLY A 206 -0.98 -18.99 -1.53
CA GLY A 206 -1.81 -19.86 -0.69
C GLY A 206 -1.00 -20.83 0.16
N MET A 207 0.05 -21.43 -0.41
CA MET A 207 0.95 -22.33 0.35
C MET A 207 1.72 -21.58 1.43
N VAL A 208 2.25 -20.39 1.13
CA VAL A 208 2.94 -19.54 2.12
C VAL A 208 1.98 -19.10 3.23
N SER A 209 0.75 -18.71 2.86
CA SER A 209 -0.28 -18.36 3.84
C SER A 209 -0.64 -19.54 4.74
N GLY A 210 -0.78 -20.74 4.18
CA GLY A 210 -1.02 -21.97 4.92
C GLY A 210 0.14 -22.32 5.86
N PHE A 211 1.37 -22.16 5.40
CA PHE A 211 2.59 -22.36 6.20
C PHE A 211 2.67 -21.40 7.39
N LEU A 212 2.34 -20.13 7.20
CA LEU A 212 2.29 -19.17 8.30
C LEU A 212 1.19 -19.47 9.31
N SER A 213 0.04 -19.93 8.81
CA SER A 213 -1.15 -20.24 9.63
C SER A 213 -1.09 -21.63 10.28
N HIS A 214 -0.04 -22.42 10.02
CA HIS A 214 0.11 -23.73 10.63
C HIS A 214 0.30 -23.61 12.14
N GLU A 215 -0.56 -24.30 12.89
CA GLU A 215 -0.49 -24.41 14.34
C GLU A 215 0.30 -25.67 14.70
N TYR A 216 1.17 -25.53 15.69
CA TYR A 216 1.97 -26.61 16.25
C TYR A 216 1.39 -27.05 17.58
N GLU A 217 1.49 -28.35 17.85
CA GLU A 217 1.13 -28.90 19.14
C GLU A 217 2.28 -28.66 20.14
N VAL A 218 1.97 -27.91 21.20
CA VAL A 218 2.90 -27.63 22.29
C VAL A 218 2.37 -28.27 23.55
N VAL A 219 3.19 -29.11 24.18
CA VAL A 219 2.85 -29.77 25.44
C VAL A 219 3.70 -29.19 26.55
N VAL A 220 3.07 -28.53 27.51
CA VAL A 220 3.72 -28.01 28.71
C VAL A 220 3.47 -28.94 29.87
N ARG A 221 4.52 -29.65 30.30
CA ARG A 221 4.50 -30.48 31.51
C ARG A 221 4.87 -29.65 32.74
N VAL A 222 4.04 -29.68 33.77
CA VAL A 222 4.30 -29.02 35.04
C VAL A 222 4.57 -30.07 36.13
N VAL A 223 5.72 -29.93 36.80
CA VAL A 223 6.15 -30.85 37.87
C VAL A 223 6.52 -30.10 39.15
N ASP A 224 6.32 -30.71 40.30
CA ASP A 224 6.75 -30.20 41.60
C ASP A 224 8.29 -30.26 41.76
N ALA A 225 8.80 -29.78 42.91
CA ALA A 225 10.24 -29.82 43.21
C ALA A 225 10.82 -31.25 43.24
N GLY A 226 9.99 -32.27 43.48
CA GLY A 226 10.34 -33.68 43.44
C GLY A 226 10.12 -34.34 42.08
N GLY A 227 9.76 -33.58 41.04
CA GLY A 227 9.51 -34.10 39.69
C GLY A 227 8.13 -34.77 39.52
N ARG A 228 7.25 -34.71 40.52
CA ARG A 228 5.90 -35.29 40.43
C ARG A 228 4.97 -34.38 39.64
N PRO A 229 4.10 -34.92 38.76
CA PRO A 229 3.18 -34.11 37.98
C PRO A 229 2.20 -33.35 38.88
N VAL A 230 1.88 -32.11 38.50
CA VAL A 230 0.93 -31.28 39.26
C VAL A 230 -0.34 -31.06 38.43
N PRO A 231 -1.44 -31.80 38.70
CA PRO A 231 -2.69 -31.65 37.97
C PRO A 231 -3.47 -30.38 38.36
N GLY A 232 -4.37 -29.93 37.48
CA GLY A 232 -5.26 -28.80 37.75
C GLY A 232 -4.63 -27.40 37.77
N LEU A 233 -3.37 -27.24 37.33
CA LEU A 233 -2.74 -25.92 37.17
C LEU A 233 -3.15 -25.27 35.86
N THR A 234 -3.44 -23.97 35.90
CA THR A 234 -3.64 -23.17 34.69
C THR A 234 -2.27 -22.78 34.13
N VAL A 235 -1.96 -23.31 32.95
CA VAL A 235 -0.78 -22.94 32.17
C VAL A 235 -1.21 -21.95 31.10
N CYS A 236 -0.45 -20.87 30.92
CA CYS A 236 -0.66 -19.88 29.88
C CYS A 236 0.63 -19.71 29.07
N LEU A 237 0.51 -19.82 27.74
CA LEU A 237 1.53 -19.38 26.80
C LEU A 237 1.23 -17.93 26.42
N ARG A 238 2.16 -17.01 26.67
CA ARG A 238 2.03 -15.58 26.34
C ARG A 238 3.03 -15.19 25.25
N ASP A 239 2.59 -14.67 24.12
CA ASP A 239 3.52 -14.20 23.08
C ASP A 239 4.19 -12.85 23.44
N SER A 240 5.11 -12.38 22.60
CA SER A 240 5.79 -11.09 22.76
C SER A 240 4.85 -9.87 22.71
N LEU A 241 3.60 -10.06 22.31
CA LEU A 241 2.55 -9.03 22.21
C LEU A 241 1.61 -9.06 23.41
N GLY A 242 1.83 -9.97 24.34
CA GLY A 242 0.99 -10.17 25.52
C GLY A 242 -0.26 -11.01 25.26
N ALA A 243 -0.47 -11.52 24.04
CA ALA A 243 -1.56 -12.45 23.76
C ALA A 243 -1.31 -13.76 24.49
N SER A 244 -2.29 -14.26 25.23
CA SER A 244 -2.15 -15.52 25.97
C SER A 244 -3.22 -16.54 25.61
N VAL A 245 -2.78 -17.78 25.40
CA VAL A 245 -3.64 -18.97 25.36
C VAL A 245 -3.39 -19.76 26.64
N CYS A 246 -4.46 -20.14 27.35
CA CYS A 246 -4.34 -20.86 28.60
C CYS A 246 -5.08 -22.20 28.52
N ASN A 247 -4.50 -23.23 29.14
CA ASN A 247 -5.11 -24.54 29.31
C ASN A 247 -4.79 -25.08 30.71
N VAL A 248 -5.48 -26.13 31.14
CA VAL A 248 -5.31 -26.75 32.46
C VAL A 248 -4.55 -28.05 32.31
N THR A 249 -3.64 -28.32 33.25
CA THR A 249 -2.87 -29.57 33.26
C THR A 249 -3.73 -30.77 33.62
N ASP A 250 -3.55 -31.88 32.90
CA ASP A 250 -4.18 -33.19 33.15
C ASP A 250 -3.57 -33.92 34.38
N GLU A 251 -4.01 -35.16 34.63
CA GLU A 251 -3.50 -36.02 35.72
C GLU A 251 -1.99 -36.30 35.64
N ARG A 252 -1.41 -36.21 34.43
CA ARG A 252 0.03 -36.36 34.17
C ARG A 252 0.76 -35.02 34.22
N GLY A 253 0.08 -33.94 34.59
CA GLY A 253 0.64 -32.59 34.68
C GLY A 253 0.86 -31.95 33.31
N HIS A 254 0.24 -32.44 32.23
CA HIS A 254 0.42 -31.90 30.88
C HIS A 254 -0.71 -30.92 30.52
N ALA A 255 -0.35 -29.76 29.98
CA ALA A 255 -1.25 -28.85 29.31
C ALA A 255 -0.93 -28.81 27.81
N TYR A 256 -1.94 -29.02 26.97
CA TYR A 256 -1.79 -29.10 25.51
C TYR A 256 -2.24 -27.80 24.85
N PHE A 257 -1.48 -27.32 23.88
CA PHE A 257 -1.76 -26.09 23.16
C PHE A 257 -1.64 -26.34 21.66
N LYS A 258 -2.50 -25.67 20.88
CA LYS A 258 -2.29 -25.47 19.46
C LYS A 258 -1.98 -24.00 19.27
N VAL A 259 -0.73 -23.71 18.94
CA VAL A 259 -0.26 -22.33 18.78
C VAL A 259 0.53 -22.20 17.49
N PRO A 260 0.42 -21.06 16.80
CA PRO A 260 1.24 -20.80 15.63
C PRO A 260 2.72 -20.74 16.04
N TYR A 261 3.60 -20.83 15.04
CA TYR A 261 5.02 -20.55 15.24
C TYR A 261 5.23 -19.18 15.89
N GLY A 262 6.12 -19.09 16.86
CA GLY A 262 6.49 -17.83 17.49
C GLY A 262 7.19 -17.98 18.82
N SER A 263 7.60 -16.85 19.38
CA SER A 263 8.17 -16.78 20.72
C SER A 263 7.07 -16.59 21.77
N TYR A 264 7.06 -17.45 22.78
CA TYR A 264 6.12 -17.48 23.88
C TYR A 264 6.83 -17.45 25.23
N GLU A 265 6.12 -17.04 26.25
CA GLU A 265 6.49 -17.09 27.64
C GLU A 265 5.45 -17.99 28.33
N ALA A 266 5.87 -19.21 28.66
CA ALA A 266 5.04 -20.19 29.35
C ALA A 266 5.05 -19.90 30.85
N SER A 267 3.86 -19.75 31.44
CA SER A 267 3.71 -19.56 32.89
C SER A 267 2.62 -20.47 33.43
N ALA A 268 2.76 -20.95 34.67
CA ALA A 268 1.77 -21.79 35.33
C ALA A 268 1.34 -21.18 36.66
N SER A 269 0.04 -21.17 36.95
CA SER A 269 -0.46 -20.65 38.22
C SER A 269 -1.78 -21.30 38.68
N ASN A 270 -2.02 -21.28 39.99
CA ASN A 270 -3.33 -21.44 40.63
C ASN A 270 -3.48 -20.44 41.78
N LYS A 271 -4.57 -20.56 42.57
CA LYS A 271 -4.85 -19.68 43.72
C LYS A 271 -3.71 -19.60 44.74
N SER A 272 -2.90 -20.64 44.86
CA SER A 272 -1.88 -20.79 45.90
C SER A 272 -0.44 -20.83 45.36
N HIS A 273 -0.26 -20.94 44.04
CA HIS A 273 1.01 -21.33 43.41
C HIS A 273 1.25 -20.56 42.11
N ARG A 274 2.49 -20.11 41.86
CA ARG A 274 2.92 -19.52 40.58
C ARG A 274 4.32 -20.00 40.22
N ALA A 275 4.47 -20.60 39.04
CA ALA A 275 5.77 -20.94 38.47
C ALA A 275 6.40 -19.69 37.82
N PRO A 276 7.73 -19.54 37.87
CA PRO A 276 8.41 -18.52 37.08
C PRO A 276 8.15 -18.76 35.59
N PRO A 277 8.01 -17.69 34.79
CA PRO A 277 7.84 -17.83 33.36
C PRO A 277 9.09 -18.41 32.70
N VAL A 278 8.89 -19.16 31.61
CA VAL A 278 9.95 -19.75 30.78
C VAL A 278 9.72 -19.35 29.32
N SER A 279 10.73 -18.78 28.68
CA SER A 279 10.68 -18.47 27.25
C SER A 279 10.74 -19.74 26.41
N LEU A 280 9.90 -19.79 25.39
CA LEU A 280 9.70 -20.89 24.45
C LEU A 280 9.72 -20.32 23.02
N ASN A 281 10.38 -20.98 22.09
CA ASN A 281 10.35 -20.60 20.68
C ASN A 281 9.73 -21.74 19.88
N VAL A 282 8.44 -21.65 19.64
CA VAL A 282 7.67 -22.67 18.92
C VAL A 282 8.03 -22.64 17.45
N SER A 283 8.79 -23.64 17.03
CA SER A 283 9.20 -23.86 15.63
C SER A 283 8.70 -25.19 15.04
N GLY A 284 8.22 -26.08 15.90
CA GLY A 284 7.73 -27.42 15.60
C GLY A 284 6.82 -27.93 16.70
N GLU A 285 6.51 -29.23 16.67
CA GLU A 285 5.92 -29.90 17.84
C GLU A 285 6.91 -29.86 19.00
N GLU A 286 6.50 -29.27 20.12
CA GLU A 286 7.40 -28.98 21.23
C GLU A 286 6.89 -29.54 22.57
N TYR A 287 7.83 -30.05 23.35
CA TYR A 287 7.58 -30.57 24.69
C TYR A 287 8.42 -29.80 25.71
N VAL A 288 7.76 -29.07 26.60
CA VAL A 288 8.40 -28.13 27.54
C VAL A 288 8.09 -28.57 28.96
N THR A 289 9.10 -28.60 29.83
CA THR A 289 8.88 -28.92 31.26
C THR A 289 9.07 -27.68 32.13
N LEU A 290 8.01 -27.24 32.80
CA LEU A 290 8.04 -26.21 33.84
C LEU A 290 8.26 -26.88 35.20
N LYS A 291 9.41 -26.60 35.82
CA LYS A 291 9.69 -27.04 37.19
C LYS A 291 9.17 -26.02 38.18
N PHE A 292 8.30 -26.49 39.06
CA PHE A 292 7.78 -25.72 40.17
C PHE A 292 8.84 -25.71 41.29
N VAL A 293 9.40 -24.54 41.58
CA VAL A 293 10.15 -24.35 42.82
C VAL A 293 9.13 -24.05 43.90
N ASN A 294 9.13 -24.84 44.98
CA ASN A 294 8.26 -24.63 46.14
C ASN A 294 8.43 -23.19 46.66
N LEU A 295 7.59 -22.28 46.20
CA LEU A 295 7.36 -21.02 46.89
C LEU A 295 6.49 -21.40 48.08
N SER A 296 7.08 -21.34 49.27
CA SER A 296 6.40 -21.59 50.54
C SER A 296 5.00 -20.97 50.51
N PRO A 297 3.95 -21.67 50.99
CA PRO A 297 2.60 -21.16 50.99
C PRO A 297 2.64 -19.76 51.57
N ARG A 298 2.25 -18.80 50.73
CA ARG A 298 2.30 -17.37 51.00
C ARG A 298 1.74 -17.16 52.40
N GLN A 299 2.60 -16.91 53.39
CA GLN A 299 2.15 -16.42 54.68
C GLN A 299 1.32 -15.19 54.33
N ALA A 300 0.02 -15.25 54.64
CA ALA A 300 -0.92 -14.18 54.41
C ALA A 300 -0.57 -13.02 55.36
N GLY A 301 0.56 -12.38 55.09
CA GLY A 301 1.02 -11.19 55.76
C GLY A 301 0.09 -10.06 55.38
N ARG A 302 -0.80 -9.71 56.31
CA ARG A 302 -1.43 -8.39 56.41
C ARG A 302 -0.32 -7.33 56.35
N GLY A 303 -0.04 -6.79 55.16
CA GLY A 303 1.01 -5.79 54.98
C GLY A 303 0.65 -4.78 53.90
N GLY A 304 0.31 -3.56 54.35
CA GLY A 304 0.59 -2.30 53.65
C GLY A 304 -0.21 -1.97 52.39
N GLY A 305 -1.23 -1.12 52.54
CA GLY A 305 -2.09 -0.58 51.48
C GLY A 305 -1.46 0.39 50.46
N GLY A 306 -0.13 0.46 50.32
CA GLY A 306 0.53 1.45 49.45
C GLY A 306 0.72 1.03 47.98
N GLY A 307 0.74 -0.27 47.68
CA GLY A 307 1.12 -0.77 46.35
C GLY A 307 -0.02 -1.01 45.35
N ARG A 308 -1.28 -0.82 45.75
CA ARG A 308 -2.43 -1.18 44.88
C ARG A 308 -2.66 -0.18 43.75
N ALA A 309 -2.35 1.10 43.95
CA ALA A 309 -2.49 2.12 42.91
C ALA A 309 -1.41 1.97 41.83
N ALA A 310 -0.14 1.76 42.22
CA ALA A 310 0.96 1.53 41.29
C ALA A 310 0.83 0.20 40.52
N ARG A 311 0.36 -0.87 41.17
CA ARG A 311 0.04 -2.13 40.47
C ARG A 311 -1.15 -2.01 39.54
N ARG A 312 -2.21 -1.29 39.93
CA ARG A 312 -3.33 -1.00 39.01
C ARG A 312 -2.88 -0.18 37.81
N LEU A 313 -2.01 0.82 38.00
CA LEU A 313 -1.48 1.63 36.91
C LEU A 313 -0.56 0.81 35.98
N ILE A 314 0.27 -0.08 36.52
CA ILE A 314 1.12 -0.97 35.72
C ILE A 314 0.28 -2.03 34.98
N ASP A 315 -0.74 -2.61 35.64
CA ASP A 315 -1.67 -3.56 34.99
C ASP A 315 -2.61 -2.85 33.98
N GLU A 316 -3.02 -1.59 34.20
CA GLU A 316 -3.74 -0.75 33.23
C GLU A 316 -2.83 -0.33 32.06
N MET A 317 -1.59 0.08 32.31
CA MET A 317 -0.65 0.44 31.24
C MET A 317 -0.20 -0.78 30.42
N MET A 318 -0.08 -1.95 31.05
CA MET A 318 0.21 -3.23 30.36
C MET A 318 -1.02 -3.77 29.62
N SER A 319 -2.24 -3.57 30.12
CA SER A 319 -3.47 -3.99 29.45
C SER A 319 -3.92 -3.04 28.32
N LEU A 320 -3.45 -1.79 28.33
CA LEU A 320 -3.67 -0.83 27.24
C LEU A 320 -2.65 -0.95 26.08
N GLY A 321 -1.53 -1.65 26.28
CA GLY A 321 -0.46 -1.81 25.29
C GLY A 321 -0.30 -3.22 24.69
N GLY A 322 -0.73 -4.27 25.39
CA GLY A 322 -0.64 -5.68 24.95
C GLY A 322 -1.81 -6.13 24.09
N GLY A 323 -1.99 -5.49 22.93
CA GLY A 323 -3.03 -5.89 21.99
C GLY A 323 -2.76 -7.30 21.45
N ARG A 324 -3.66 -8.25 21.70
CA ARG A 324 -3.69 -9.59 21.09
C ARG A 324 -3.49 -9.53 19.57
N ILE A 325 -2.28 -9.78 19.09
CA ILE A 325 -2.02 -10.04 17.68
C ILE A 325 -2.14 -11.54 17.49
N ASP A 326 -3.38 -11.93 17.28
CA ASP A 326 -3.75 -13.21 16.71
C ASP A 326 -2.99 -13.39 15.38
N VAL A 327 -2.10 -14.37 15.29
CA VAL A 327 -1.33 -14.68 14.07
C VAL A 327 -2.28 -15.06 12.92
N GLY A 328 -3.49 -15.53 13.22
CA GLY A 328 -4.58 -15.68 12.23
C GLY A 328 -5.07 -14.36 11.63
N LYS A 329 -4.64 -13.21 12.20
CA LYS A 329 -4.79 -11.88 11.60
C LYS A 329 -3.56 -11.46 10.80
N ILE A 330 -2.54 -12.29 10.61
CA ILE A 330 -1.52 -12.02 9.60
C ILE A 330 -2.13 -12.34 8.23
N ARG A 331 -2.02 -11.38 7.30
CA ARG A 331 -2.43 -11.53 5.91
C ARG A 331 -1.17 -11.69 5.07
N VAL A 332 -1.14 -12.72 4.23
CA VAL A 332 -0.23 -12.82 3.10
C VAL A 332 -1.01 -12.44 1.86
N SER A 333 -0.52 -11.49 1.08
CA SER A 333 -1.16 -11.11 -0.18
C SER A 333 -0.14 -10.72 -1.24
N PRO A 334 -0.50 -10.76 -2.52
CA PRO A 334 0.32 -10.17 -3.57
C PRO A 334 0.53 -8.68 -3.30
N GLN A 335 1.74 -8.17 -3.57
CA GLN A 335 2.06 -6.76 -3.32
C GLN A 335 1.05 -5.79 -3.96
N SER A 336 0.58 -6.09 -5.18
CA SER A 336 -0.41 -5.27 -5.89
C SER A 336 -1.75 -5.18 -5.15
N GLU A 337 -2.17 -6.25 -4.47
CA GLU A 337 -3.42 -6.27 -3.72
C GLU A 337 -3.33 -5.40 -2.45
N ASP A 338 -2.24 -5.56 -1.69
CA ASP A 338 -1.99 -4.75 -0.49
C ASP A 338 -1.88 -3.27 -0.81
N CYS A 339 -1.24 -2.93 -1.94
CA CYS A 339 -1.14 -1.56 -2.43
C CYS A 339 -2.51 -0.96 -2.82
N ASN A 340 -3.35 -1.73 -3.50
CA ASN A 340 -4.68 -1.28 -3.91
C ASN A 340 -5.56 -0.92 -2.70
N ARG A 341 -5.45 -1.67 -1.60
CA ARG A 341 -6.20 -1.40 -0.36
C ARG A 341 -5.82 -0.09 0.32
N VAL A 342 -4.58 0.39 0.13
CA VAL A 342 -4.15 1.65 0.75
C VAL A 342 -5.03 2.82 0.29
N ILE A 343 -5.43 2.87 -0.99
CA ILE A 343 -6.33 3.93 -1.47
C ILE A 343 -7.69 3.80 -0.82
N GLU A 344 -8.25 2.60 -0.80
CA GLU A 344 -9.58 2.36 -0.25
C GLU A 344 -9.64 2.74 1.23
N GLN A 345 -8.58 2.44 1.98
CA GLN A 345 -8.52 2.69 3.42
C GLN A 345 -8.14 4.13 3.78
N VAL A 346 -7.27 4.79 2.99
CA VAL A 346 -6.80 6.16 3.29
C VAL A 346 -7.73 7.21 2.68
N ALA A 347 -8.10 7.06 1.40
CA ALA A 347 -8.95 8.02 0.72
C ALA A 347 -10.44 7.73 0.88
N GLY A 348 -10.81 6.53 1.34
CA GLY A 348 -12.21 6.08 1.34
C GLY A 348 -12.76 5.86 -0.08
N LEU A 349 -11.89 5.83 -1.09
CA LEU A 349 -12.27 5.72 -2.49
C LEU A 349 -11.94 4.31 -2.98
N THR A 350 -12.96 3.56 -3.38
CA THR A 350 -12.77 2.28 -4.05
C THR A 350 -12.30 2.50 -5.49
N TRP A 351 -11.61 1.51 -6.06
CA TRP A 351 -11.27 1.57 -7.49
C TRP A 351 -12.50 1.70 -8.38
N SER A 352 -13.59 1.04 -8.00
CA SER A 352 -14.88 1.17 -8.67
C SER A 352 -15.38 2.61 -8.65
N ALA A 353 -15.23 3.35 -7.55
CA ALA A 353 -15.63 4.76 -7.49
C ALA A 353 -14.81 5.65 -8.44
N LEU A 354 -13.50 5.41 -8.57
CA LEU A 354 -12.65 6.16 -9.50
C LEU A 354 -13.02 5.87 -10.96
N TRP A 355 -13.33 4.63 -11.31
CA TRP A 355 -13.84 4.30 -12.65
C TRP A 355 -15.23 4.86 -12.91
N SER A 356 -16.11 4.88 -11.91
CA SER A 356 -17.41 5.53 -11.99
C SER A 356 -17.29 7.04 -12.25
N LEU A 357 -16.29 7.71 -11.66
CA LEU A 357 -16.01 9.12 -11.92
C LEU A 357 -15.58 9.34 -13.38
N ILE A 358 -14.71 8.48 -13.92
CA ILE A 358 -14.33 8.53 -15.34
C ILE A 358 -15.55 8.31 -16.24
N ALA A 359 -16.39 7.32 -15.92
CA ALA A 359 -17.60 7.02 -16.68
C ALA A 359 -18.59 8.20 -16.66
N LEU A 360 -18.77 8.84 -15.50
CA LEU A 360 -19.61 10.04 -15.36
C LEU A 360 -19.06 11.19 -16.22
N LEU A 361 -17.75 11.43 -16.18
CA LEU A 361 -17.12 12.47 -17.00
C LEU A 361 -17.20 12.16 -18.50
N ALA A 362 -17.12 10.89 -18.89
CA ALA A 362 -17.37 10.45 -20.25
C ALA A 362 -18.81 10.71 -20.67
N PHE A 363 -19.78 10.43 -19.80
CA PHE A 363 -21.18 10.71 -20.08
C PHE A 363 -21.45 12.22 -20.25
N VAL A 364 -20.93 13.05 -19.34
CA VAL A 364 -21.01 14.52 -19.44
C VAL A 364 -20.35 15.01 -20.71
N SER A 365 -19.18 14.47 -21.05
CA SER A 365 -18.48 14.77 -22.31
C SER A 365 -19.37 14.48 -23.51
N VAL A 366 -19.94 13.27 -23.60
CA VAL A 366 -20.85 12.88 -24.70
C VAL A 366 -22.07 13.82 -24.78
N ALA A 367 -22.63 14.24 -23.65
CA ALA A 367 -23.74 15.19 -23.62
C ALA A 367 -23.33 16.56 -24.20
N VAL A 368 -22.16 17.08 -23.82
CA VAL A 368 -21.60 18.33 -24.39
C VAL A 368 -21.35 18.18 -25.90
N MET A 369 -20.79 17.04 -26.33
CA MET A 369 -20.59 16.74 -27.75
C MET A 369 -21.93 16.74 -28.52
N ARG A 370 -22.98 16.14 -27.94
CA ARG A 370 -24.33 16.10 -28.52
C ARG A 370 -24.95 17.48 -28.65
N LEU A 371 -24.83 18.32 -27.63
CA LEU A 371 -25.36 19.69 -27.66
C LEU A 371 -24.63 20.53 -28.72
N ALA A 372 -23.30 20.44 -28.79
CA ALA A 372 -22.49 21.16 -29.77
C ALA A 372 -22.80 20.69 -31.21
N ALA A 373 -22.93 19.38 -31.42
CA ALA A 373 -23.32 18.82 -32.71
C ALA A 373 -24.75 19.25 -33.11
N GLY A 374 -25.68 19.30 -32.15
CA GLY A 374 -27.03 19.79 -32.39
C GLY A 374 -27.08 21.25 -32.84
N SER A 375 -26.33 22.13 -32.16
CA SER A 375 -26.17 23.54 -32.55
C SER A 375 -25.53 23.66 -33.93
N PHE A 376 -24.49 22.88 -34.21
CA PHE A 376 -23.83 22.87 -35.51
C PHE A 376 -24.77 22.44 -36.65
N VAL A 377 -25.56 21.39 -36.44
CA VAL A 377 -26.51 20.90 -37.47
C VAL A 377 -27.62 21.91 -37.70
N ALA A 378 -28.12 22.58 -36.65
CA ALA A 378 -29.08 23.67 -36.80
C ALA A 378 -28.52 24.82 -37.64
N ASP A 379 -27.26 25.22 -37.41
CA ASP A 379 -26.57 26.23 -38.23
C ASP A 379 -26.33 25.79 -39.68
N MET A 380 -26.36 24.47 -39.96
CA MET A 380 -26.18 23.86 -41.28
C MET A 380 -27.50 23.52 -41.98
N GLU A 381 -28.66 23.78 -41.37
CA GLU A 381 -29.96 23.36 -41.90
C GLU A 381 -30.20 23.88 -43.32
N HIS A 382 -29.84 25.14 -43.59
CA HIS A 382 -29.94 25.70 -44.94
C HIS A 382 -29.08 24.94 -45.96
N ASP A 383 -27.82 24.65 -45.63
CA ASP A 383 -26.89 23.96 -46.53
C ASP A 383 -27.31 22.49 -46.75
N ILE A 384 -27.86 21.84 -45.71
CA ILE A 384 -28.45 20.49 -45.80
C ILE A 384 -29.65 20.49 -46.76
N ASN A 385 -30.54 21.48 -46.64
CA ASN A 385 -31.69 21.61 -47.52
C ASN A 385 -31.28 21.87 -48.96
N VAL A 386 -30.27 22.71 -49.21
CA VAL A 386 -29.73 22.92 -50.56
C VAL A 386 -29.21 21.62 -51.16
N LEU A 387 -28.42 20.82 -50.42
CA LEU A 387 -27.94 19.52 -50.90
C LEU A 387 -29.10 18.57 -51.24
N ARG A 388 -30.15 18.56 -50.44
CA ARG A 388 -31.35 17.74 -50.69
C ARG A 388 -32.13 18.21 -51.91
N TRP A 389 -32.23 19.52 -52.16
CA TRP A 389 -32.86 20.07 -53.37
C TRP A 389 -32.12 19.67 -54.65
N VAL A 390 -30.80 19.47 -54.57
CA VAL A 390 -29.97 18.96 -55.67
C VAL A 390 -30.09 17.42 -55.82
N GLY A 391 -30.89 16.76 -54.98
CA GLY A 391 -31.19 15.34 -55.09
C GLY A 391 -30.33 14.43 -54.20
N ALA A 392 -29.49 14.98 -53.32
CA ALA A 392 -28.74 14.15 -52.37
C ALA A 392 -29.69 13.46 -51.38
N SER A 393 -29.52 12.16 -51.20
CA SER A 393 -30.21 11.41 -50.15
C SER A 393 -29.77 11.87 -48.75
N ARG A 394 -30.57 11.59 -47.72
CA ARG A 394 -30.23 11.94 -46.32
C ARG A 394 -28.88 11.35 -45.89
N GLY A 395 -28.58 10.13 -46.33
CA GLY A 395 -27.31 9.46 -46.03
C GLY A 395 -26.12 10.14 -46.72
N GLU A 396 -26.27 10.53 -47.98
CA GLU A 396 -25.22 11.21 -48.75
C GLU A 396 -24.94 12.62 -48.19
N ALA A 397 -25.99 13.39 -47.87
CA ALA A 397 -25.83 14.69 -47.25
C ALA A 397 -25.12 14.58 -45.88
N ALA A 398 -25.52 13.60 -45.06
CA ALA A 398 -24.89 13.33 -43.76
C ALA A 398 -23.42 12.92 -43.91
N LEU A 399 -23.11 12.00 -44.83
CA LEU A 399 -21.75 11.54 -45.09
C LEU A 399 -20.86 12.67 -45.61
N PHE A 400 -21.38 13.51 -46.51
CA PHE A 400 -20.66 14.65 -47.07
C PHE A 400 -20.31 15.69 -46.00
N ILE A 401 -21.27 16.04 -45.14
CA ILE A 401 -21.04 17.00 -44.05
C ILE A 401 -20.10 16.39 -43.00
N ALA A 402 -20.33 15.13 -42.60
CA ALA A 402 -19.46 14.42 -41.66
C ALA A 402 -18.02 14.35 -42.18
N GLY A 403 -17.81 14.06 -43.46
CA GLY A 403 -16.48 14.03 -44.08
C GLY A 403 -15.77 15.38 -44.05
N ARG A 404 -16.50 16.50 -44.16
CA ARG A 404 -15.92 17.85 -44.06
C ARG A 404 -15.64 18.30 -42.64
N VAL A 405 -16.44 17.86 -41.68
CA VAL A 405 -16.29 18.19 -40.26
C VAL A 405 -15.26 17.30 -39.57
N ALA A 406 -15.04 16.09 -40.09
CA ALA A 406 -14.13 15.10 -39.51
C ALA A 406 -12.70 15.62 -39.26
N PRO A 407 -12.02 16.29 -40.20
CA PRO A 407 -10.70 16.85 -39.92
C PRO A 407 -10.69 17.89 -38.80
N LEU A 408 -11.77 18.69 -38.68
CA LEU A 408 -11.90 19.72 -37.64
C LEU A 408 -12.11 19.10 -36.26
N VAL A 409 -12.95 18.06 -36.16
CA VAL A 409 -13.13 17.28 -34.92
C VAL A 409 -11.83 16.61 -34.52
N LEU A 410 -11.13 15.99 -35.48
CA LEU A 410 -9.86 15.31 -35.20
C LEU A 410 -8.81 16.30 -34.68
N ALA A 411 -8.68 17.47 -35.32
CA ALA A 411 -7.79 18.53 -34.87
C ALA A 411 -8.18 19.07 -33.48
N GLY A 412 -9.48 19.26 -33.23
CA GLY A 412 -10.01 19.66 -31.93
C GLY A 412 -9.69 18.64 -30.84
N SER A 413 -9.97 17.35 -31.07
CA SER A 413 -9.70 16.30 -30.10
C SER A 413 -8.20 16.11 -29.86
N ALA A 414 -7.37 16.17 -30.91
CA ALA A 414 -5.92 16.12 -30.76
C ALA A 414 -5.39 17.30 -29.92
N SER A 415 -5.91 18.51 -30.16
CA SER A 415 -5.57 19.70 -29.36
C SER A 415 -6.04 19.56 -27.90
N GLY A 416 -7.25 19.03 -27.69
CA GLY A 416 -7.76 18.72 -26.36
C GLY A 416 -6.88 17.71 -25.62
N LEU A 417 -6.41 16.67 -26.31
CA LEU A 417 -5.51 15.68 -25.73
C LEU A 417 -4.16 16.29 -25.31
N VAL A 418 -3.58 17.16 -26.14
CA VAL A 418 -2.37 17.93 -25.78
C VAL A 418 -2.63 18.79 -24.55
N LEU A 419 -3.76 19.50 -24.50
CA LEU A 419 -4.14 20.34 -23.37
C LEU A 419 -4.37 19.53 -22.09
N GLY A 420 -5.01 18.36 -22.19
CA GLY A 420 -5.23 17.44 -21.08
C GLY A 420 -3.92 16.90 -20.51
N ASN A 421 -2.99 16.47 -21.38
CA ASN A 421 -1.66 16.05 -20.97
C ASN A 421 -0.85 17.19 -20.33
N LEU A 422 -0.93 18.40 -20.89
CA LEU A 422 -0.27 19.58 -20.33
C LEU A 422 -0.83 19.90 -18.94
N THR A 423 -2.16 19.86 -18.78
CA THR A 423 -2.82 20.08 -17.50
C THR A 423 -2.37 19.05 -16.46
N ALA A 424 -2.35 17.77 -16.82
CA ALA A 424 -1.83 16.70 -15.96
C ALA A 424 -0.35 16.93 -15.59
N ALA A 425 0.49 17.28 -16.56
CA ALA A 425 1.90 17.57 -16.32
C ALA A 425 2.11 18.76 -15.37
N ILE A 426 1.33 19.83 -15.52
CA ILE A 426 1.35 20.99 -14.63
C ILE A 426 0.92 20.57 -13.22
N LEU A 427 -0.20 19.84 -13.07
CA LEU A 427 -0.66 19.36 -11.77
C LEU A 427 0.36 18.45 -11.07
N SER A 428 1.04 17.58 -11.82
CA SER A 428 2.10 16.71 -11.30
C SER A 428 3.32 17.53 -10.82
N ARG A 429 3.71 18.59 -11.54
CA ARG A 429 4.81 19.49 -11.15
C ARG A 429 4.49 20.38 -9.95
N MET A 430 3.22 20.75 -9.77
CA MET A 430 2.82 21.58 -8.63
C MET A 430 2.78 20.80 -7.30
N HIS A 431 3.20 19.53 -7.27
CA HIS A 431 3.31 18.72 -6.05
C HIS A 431 1.99 18.54 -5.28
N TYR A 432 0.84 18.79 -5.92
CA TYR A 432 -0.47 18.65 -5.28
C TYR A 432 -0.88 17.20 -5.02
N PHE A 433 -0.32 16.25 -5.76
CA PHE A 433 -0.65 14.84 -5.65
C PHE A 433 0.39 14.10 -4.83
N LEU A 434 0.16 14.08 -3.51
CA LEU A 434 0.90 13.28 -2.55
C LEU A 434 0.04 12.10 -2.10
N ILE A 435 0.52 10.87 -2.31
CA ILE A 435 -0.07 9.67 -1.70
C ILE A 435 0.95 9.06 -0.76
N SER A 436 0.62 9.08 0.54
CA SER A 436 1.49 8.56 1.60
C SER A 436 2.93 9.09 1.54
N GLY A 437 3.11 10.37 1.19
CA GLY A 437 4.44 11.01 1.10
C GLY A 437 5.15 10.89 -0.26
N HIS A 438 4.59 10.14 -1.22
CA HIS A 438 5.17 9.97 -2.56
C HIS A 438 4.49 10.88 -3.58
N HIS A 439 5.27 11.41 -4.53
CA HIS A 439 4.71 12.17 -5.64
C HIS A 439 4.16 11.23 -6.69
N ILE A 440 2.94 11.49 -7.12
CA ILE A 440 2.37 10.78 -8.25
C ILE A 440 2.98 11.33 -9.53
N ARG A 441 3.87 10.55 -10.15
CA ARG A 441 4.32 10.81 -11.52
C ARG A 441 3.21 10.39 -12.48
N LEU A 442 2.57 11.36 -13.11
CA LEU A 442 1.58 11.10 -14.14
C LEU A 442 2.31 10.71 -15.42
N SER A 443 2.37 9.40 -15.70
CA SER A 443 2.94 8.88 -16.93
C SER A 443 1.95 9.05 -18.08
N ILE A 444 2.33 9.77 -19.13
CA ILE A 444 1.53 9.93 -20.34
C ILE A 444 1.43 8.58 -21.06
N GLY A 445 0.37 7.83 -20.77
CA GLY A 445 0.10 6.55 -21.44
C GLY A 445 -0.30 6.77 -22.90
N MET A 446 0.57 6.42 -23.85
CA MET A 446 0.27 6.53 -25.29
C MET A 446 -1.00 5.76 -25.66
N VAL A 447 -1.13 4.53 -25.18
CA VAL A 447 -2.28 3.65 -25.50
C VAL A 447 -3.61 4.27 -25.06
N GLY A 448 -3.70 4.74 -23.81
CA GLY A 448 -4.93 5.35 -23.29
C GLY A 448 -5.31 6.62 -24.04
N ASN A 449 -4.32 7.45 -24.37
CA ASN A 449 -4.51 8.66 -25.16
C ASN A 449 -5.00 8.34 -26.58
N THR A 450 -4.45 7.33 -27.25
CA THR A 450 -4.92 6.88 -28.56
C THR A 450 -6.37 6.40 -28.50
N VAL A 451 -6.75 5.64 -27.47
CA VAL A 451 -8.14 5.18 -27.28
C VAL A 451 -9.08 6.36 -27.06
N ILE A 452 -8.72 7.32 -26.20
CA ILE A 452 -9.54 8.52 -25.95
C ILE A 452 -9.73 9.34 -27.24
N LEU A 453 -8.67 9.51 -28.03
CA LEU A 453 -8.74 10.23 -29.31
C LEU A 453 -9.65 9.51 -30.30
N ALA A 454 -9.49 8.19 -30.46
CA ALA A 454 -10.30 7.39 -31.38
C ALA A 454 -11.78 7.38 -30.97
N CYS A 455 -12.07 7.14 -29.68
CA CYS A 455 -13.44 7.13 -29.18
C CYS A 455 -14.11 8.50 -29.29
N SER A 456 -13.45 9.58 -28.88
CA SER A 456 -14.01 10.94 -29.00
C SER A 456 -14.31 11.31 -30.45
N TYR A 457 -13.39 11.00 -31.37
CA TYR A 457 -13.58 11.21 -32.80
C TYR A 457 -14.79 10.41 -33.35
N LEU A 458 -14.83 9.10 -33.12
CA LEU A 458 -15.92 8.25 -33.62
C LEU A 458 -17.29 8.66 -33.06
N ILE A 459 -17.36 9.01 -31.78
CA ILE A 459 -18.59 9.48 -31.13
C ILE A 459 -19.08 10.77 -31.79
N TYR A 460 -18.21 11.75 -32.02
CA TYR A 460 -18.58 13.00 -32.69
C TYR A 460 -19.15 12.76 -34.08
N ILE A 461 -18.47 11.96 -34.90
CA ILE A 461 -18.91 11.66 -36.27
C ILE A 461 -20.26 10.93 -36.26
N CYS A 462 -20.43 9.97 -35.37
CA CYS A 462 -21.69 9.23 -35.22
C CYS A 462 -22.85 10.15 -34.81
N ILE A 463 -22.64 11.03 -33.82
CA ILE A 463 -23.67 11.98 -33.37
C ILE A 463 -24.07 12.93 -34.51
N ILE A 464 -23.10 13.49 -35.25
CA ILE A 464 -23.40 14.39 -36.38
C ILE A 464 -24.19 13.65 -37.46
N TYR A 465 -23.73 12.44 -37.83
CA TYR A 465 -24.40 11.61 -38.83
C TYR A 465 -25.85 11.29 -38.46
N LEU A 466 -26.08 10.81 -37.22
CA LEU A 466 -27.41 10.50 -36.72
C LEU A 466 -28.29 11.75 -36.69
N ARG A 467 -27.75 12.90 -36.28
CA ARG A 467 -28.53 14.13 -36.16
C ARG A 467 -28.99 14.67 -37.51
N ILE A 468 -28.15 14.61 -38.54
CA ILE A 468 -28.51 14.99 -39.92
C ILE A 468 -29.55 14.02 -40.49
N ARG A 469 -29.49 12.73 -40.11
CA ARG A 469 -30.48 11.74 -40.56
C ARG A 469 -31.87 11.99 -39.96
N GLU A 470 -31.92 12.50 -38.72
CA GLU A 470 -33.14 12.79 -37.96
C GLU A 470 -33.84 14.09 -38.35
N THR A 471 -33.18 15.05 -39.01
CA THR A 471 -33.84 16.32 -39.36
C THR A 471 -35.08 16.07 -40.22
N PRO A 472 -36.27 16.53 -39.79
CA PRO A 472 -37.51 16.31 -40.50
C PRO A 472 -37.48 16.91 -41.92
N GLY A 473 -38.25 16.26 -42.79
CA GLY A 473 -38.17 16.35 -44.25
C GLY A 473 -38.56 17.68 -44.82
#